data_AF-A0A1G2XZ22-F1
#
_entry.id   AF-A0A1G2XZ22-F1
#
_cell.length_a   1.000
_cell.length_b   1.000
_cell.length_c   1.000
_cell.angle_alpha   90.00
_cell.angle_beta   90.00
_cell.angle_gamma   90.00
#
_symmetry.space_group_name_H-M   'P 1'
#
loop_
_entity.id
_entity.type
_entity.pdbx_description
1 polymer ?
#
loop_
_entity_poly.entity_id
_entity_poly.type
_entity_poly.pdbx_seq_one_letter_code
_entity_poly.pdbx_strand_id
1 'polypeptide(L)'
;MRKRGIFMTTSFAVVLGAIVCFSGIQVSKAGDIDAKKLYMTHCKTCHGVDGKPTDLGVGLGAREFADAEWQAKTTDEQIIKQINDGTPEKMMPFKEKLTQDEIKALVYVVRSFGKK
;
A
#
# COMPACT_ATOMS: atom_id res chain seq x y z
N MET A 1 -7.12 56.90 -59.55
CA MET A 1 -6.93 58.02 -58.59
C MET A 1 -6.38 57.38 -57.30
N ARG A 2 -5.06 57.39 -57.03
CA ARG A 2 -4.24 58.39 -56.27
C ARG A 2 -4.75 58.48 -54.81
N LYS A 3 -4.06 58.22 -53.67
CA LYS A 3 -2.67 57.98 -53.18
C LYS A 3 -2.82 57.40 -51.74
N ARG A 4 -2.03 56.43 -51.23
CA ARG A 4 -0.68 56.45 -50.60
C ARG A 4 -0.46 57.42 -49.40
N GLY A 5 -0.07 56.87 -48.24
CA GLY A 5 0.72 57.47 -47.14
C GLY A 5 0.61 56.59 -45.86
N ILE A 6 1.58 55.79 -45.40
CA ILE A 6 2.98 55.96 -44.91
C ILE A 6 3.09 56.37 -43.43
N PHE A 7 3.56 55.41 -42.62
CA PHE A 7 4.47 55.44 -41.45
C PHE A 7 4.16 56.22 -40.17
N MET A 8 4.23 55.51 -39.02
CA MET A 8 4.97 55.88 -37.80
C MET A 8 5.06 54.62 -36.89
N THR A 9 6.15 53.84 -36.94
CA THR A 9 7.18 53.65 -35.87
C THR A 9 6.57 53.51 -34.45
N THR A 10 6.84 52.46 -33.66
CA THR A 10 8.13 52.15 -33.00
C THR A 10 8.21 50.71 -32.48
N SER A 11 9.35 50.06 -32.68
CA SER A 11 9.78 48.86 -31.94
C SER A 11 10.02 49.14 -30.45
N PHE A 12 9.58 48.24 -29.57
CA PHE A 12 10.18 47.92 -28.26
C PHE A 12 9.93 46.43 -28.02
N ALA A 13 10.92 45.58 -28.27
CA ALA A 13 11.79 45.02 -27.22
C ALA A 13 11.14 43.84 -26.47
N VAL A 14 11.57 42.64 -26.86
CA VAL A 14 11.99 41.52 -26.01
C VAL A 14 11.32 41.42 -24.63
N VAL A 15 10.50 40.38 -24.43
CA VAL A 15 10.48 39.65 -23.15
C VAL A 15 10.53 38.16 -23.43
N LEU A 16 11.70 37.59 -23.14
CA LEU A 16 11.93 36.18 -22.90
C LEU A 16 10.94 35.64 -21.86
N GLY A 17 10.55 34.38 -22.03
CA GLY A 17 10.36 33.49 -20.89
C GLY A 17 8.91 33.16 -20.56
N ALA A 18 8.48 31.98 -21.03
CA ALA A 18 7.96 30.92 -20.18
C ALA A 18 7.68 29.72 -21.06
N ILE A 19 8.71 28.89 -21.27
CA ILE A 19 8.49 27.48 -21.60
C ILE A 19 7.77 26.92 -20.38
N VAL A 20 6.44 26.84 -20.45
CA VAL A 20 5.65 26.08 -19.49
C VAL A 20 5.89 24.60 -19.81
N CYS A 21 7.06 24.10 -19.41
CA CYS A 21 7.25 22.69 -19.13
C CYS A 21 6.41 22.37 -17.90
N PHE A 22 5.09 22.30 -18.09
CA PHE A 22 4.21 21.60 -17.18
C PHE A 22 4.57 20.13 -17.34
N SER A 23 5.67 19.73 -16.69
CA SER A 23 5.97 18.34 -16.40
C SER A 23 4.79 17.85 -15.59
N GLY A 24 3.80 17.27 -16.27
CA GLY A 24 2.68 16.61 -15.64
C GLY A 24 3.24 15.55 -14.72
N ILE A 25 3.24 15.86 -13.42
CA ILE A 25 3.43 14.87 -12.37
C ILE A 25 2.26 13.91 -12.55
N GLN A 26 2.52 12.81 -13.23
CA GLN A 26 1.62 11.67 -13.23
C GLN A 26 1.69 11.13 -11.79
N VAL A 27 0.86 11.66 -10.90
CA VAL A 27 0.55 10.98 -9.65
C VAL A 27 -0.15 9.71 -10.09
N SER A 28 0.63 8.64 -10.20
CA SER A 28 0.09 7.29 -10.33
C SER A 28 -0.91 7.11 -9.21
N LYS A 29 -2.19 6.94 -9.57
CA LYS A 29 -3.22 6.57 -8.61
C LYS A 29 -2.82 5.19 -8.07
N ALA A 30 -2.15 5.17 -6.93
CA ALA A 30 -1.92 3.95 -6.19
C ALA A 30 -3.31 3.32 -6.00
N GLY A 31 -3.53 2.14 -6.59
CA GLY A 31 -4.78 1.42 -6.39
C GLY A 31 -4.96 1.14 -4.91
N ASP A 32 -6.15 1.39 -4.37
CA ASP A 32 -6.44 1.14 -2.97
C ASP A 32 -6.15 -0.32 -2.61
N ILE A 33 -5.28 -0.57 -1.63
CA ILE A 33 -4.95 -1.92 -1.17
C ILE A 33 -6.10 -2.46 -0.31
N ASP A 34 -6.82 -3.45 -0.81
CA ASP A 34 -7.86 -4.15 -0.04
C ASP A 34 -7.23 -5.23 0.86
N ALA A 35 -6.75 -4.80 2.02
CA ALA A 35 -6.10 -5.67 3.00
C ALA A 35 -7.01 -6.81 3.49
N LYS A 36 -8.32 -6.55 3.62
CA LYS A 36 -9.29 -7.56 4.06
C LYS A 36 -9.42 -8.66 3.01
N LYS A 37 -9.52 -8.28 1.73
CA LYS A 37 -9.53 -9.26 0.63
C LYS A 37 -8.24 -10.08 0.61
N LEU A 38 -7.08 -9.45 0.75
CA LEU A 38 -5.79 -10.17 0.83
C LEU A 38 -5.78 -11.19 1.97
N TYR A 39 -6.24 -10.80 3.16
CA TYR A 39 -6.35 -11.71 4.30
C TYR A 39 -7.30 -12.88 4.01
N MET A 40 -8.45 -12.61 3.40
CA MET A 40 -9.43 -13.63 3.02
C MET A 40 -8.94 -14.56 1.91
N THR A 41 -8.02 -14.11 1.07
CA THR A 41 -7.42 -14.92 0.00
C THR A 41 -6.25 -15.76 0.51
N HIS A 42 -5.41 -15.20 1.38
CA HIS A 42 -4.11 -15.78 1.69
C HIS A 42 -3.98 -16.33 3.12
N CYS A 43 -4.74 -15.81 4.09
CA CYS A 43 -4.48 -16.03 5.52
C CYS A 43 -5.60 -16.84 6.20
N LYS A 44 -6.85 -16.64 5.80
CA LYS A 44 -8.03 -17.17 6.52
C LYS A 44 -8.04 -18.69 6.68
N THR A 45 -7.41 -19.42 5.77
CA THR A 45 -7.43 -20.89 5.78
C THR A 45 -6.78 -21.45 7.04
N CYS A 46 -5.80 -20.75 7.59
CA CYS A 46 -5.15 -21.11 8.86
C CYS A 46 -5.58 -20.19 10.01
N HIS A 47 -5.79 -18.89 9.76
CA HIS A 47 -6.03 -17.89 10.81
C HIS A 47 -7.50 -17.55 11.06
N GLY A 48 -8.43 -18.21 10.35
CA GLY A 48 -9.87 -17.96 10.45
C GLY A 48 -10.31 -16.67 9.80
N VAL A 49 -11.63 -16.41 9.81
CA VAL A 49 -12.20 -15.16 9.30
C VAL A 49 -12.27 -14.06 10.37
N ASP A 50 -12.25 -14.48 11.61
CA ASP A 50 -12.38 -13.70 12.85
C ASP A 50 -11.06 -13.63 13.63
N GLY A 51 -9.96 -14.11 13.05
CA GLY A 51 -8.65 -14.14 13.70
C GLY A 51 -8.49 -15.29 14.70
N LYS A 52 -9.48 -16.19 14.82
CA LYS A 52 -9.33 -17.47 15.50
C LYS A 52 -8.78 -18.53 14.55
N PRO A 53 -7.67 -19.21 14.89
CA PRO A 53 -7.10 -20.20 13.99
C PRO A 53 -8.07 -21.35 13.74
N THR A 54 -8.06 -21.85 12.50
CA THR A 54 -8.79 -23.07 12.12
C THR A 54 -8.09 -24.30 12.70
N ASP A 55 -8.70 -25.48 12.61
CA ASP A 55 -8.06 -26.73 13.07
C ASP A 55 -6.69 -26.96 12.41
N LEU A 56 -6.56 -26.61 11.13
CA LEU A 56 -5.27 -26.63 10.42
C LEU A 56 -4.28 -25.65 11.04
N GLY A 57 -4.71 -24.40 11.29
CA GLY A 57 -3.88 -23.40 11.95
C GLY A 57 -3.40 -23.84 13.32
N VAL A 58 -4.31 -24.38 14.15
CA VAL A 58 -3.99 -24.92 15.47
C VAL A 58 -2.97 -26.05 15.36
N GLY A 59 -3.14 -26.99 14.43
CA GLY A 59 -2.20 -28.09 14.19
C GLY A 59 -0.80 -27.62 13.79
N LEU A 60 -0.69 -26.45 13.15
CA LEU A 60 0.58 -25.81 12.78
C LEU A 60 1.11 -24.85 13.86
N GLY A 61 0.38 -24.66 14.95
CA GLY A 61 0.76 -23.81 16.09
C GLY A 61 0.41 -22.33 15.91
N ALA A 62 -0.55 -21.99 15.05
CA ALA A 62 -1.13 -20.65 14.98
C ALA A 62 -1.89 -20.33 16.27
N ARG A 63 -1.87 -19.05 16.65
CA ARG A 63 -2.57 -18.52 17.83
C ARG A 63 -3.76 -17.65 17.43
N GLU A 64 -4.62 -17.36 18.39
CA GLU A 64 -5.70 -16.39 18.24
C GLU A 64 -5.15 -14.95 18.24
N PHE A 65 -5.56 -14.15 17.26
CA PHE A 65 -5.14 -12.75 17.14
C PHE A 65 -5.88 -11.81 18.10
N ALA A 66 -7.02 -12.22 18.65
CA ALA A 66 -7.74 -11.42 19.66
C ALA A 66 -7.09 -11.47 21.06
N ASP A 67 -6.00 -12.21 21.23
CA ASP A 67 -5.26 -12.28 22.50
C ASP A 67 -4.56 -10.95 22.82
N ALA A 68 -5.01 -10.29 23.89
CA ALA A 68 -4.56 -8.95 24.26
C ALA A 68 -3.09 -8.90 24.67
N GLU A 69 -2.60 -9.93 25.35
CA GLU A 69 -1.20 -10.01 25.78
C GLU A 69 -0.26 -10.13 24.58
N TRP A 70 -0.60 -11.00 23.63
CA TRP A 70 0.14 -11.17 22.39
C TRP A 70 0.12 -9.89 21.55
N GLN A 71 -1.03 -9.23 21.42
CA GLN A 71 -1.15 -7.96 20.72
C GLN A 71 -0.26 -6.88 21.35
N ALA A 72 -0.22 -6.78 22.68
CA ALA A 72 0.60 -5.80 23.39
C ALA A 72 2.12 -6.06 23.28
N LYS A 73 2.53 -7.33 23.24
CA LYS A 73 3.96 -7.73 23.21
C LYS A 73 4.55 -7.83 21.80
N THR A 74 3.72 -8.06 20.80
CA THR A 74 4.17 -8.24 19.42
C THR A 74 4.22 -6.89 18.73
N THR A 75 5.30 -6.56 18.02
CA THR A 75 5.44 -5.31 17.25
C THR A 75 4.95 -5.49 15.80
N ASP A 76 4.67 -4.37 15.13
CA ASP A 76 4.23 -4.41 13.72
C ASP A 76 5.33 -4.98 12.81
N GLU A 77 6.60 -4.69 13.11
CA GLU A 77 7.75 -5.22 12.39
C GLU A 77 7.86 -6.74 12.54
N GLN A 78 7.53 -7.28 13.71
CA GLN A 78 7.50 -8.72 13.93
C GLN A 78 6.40 -9.39 13.09
N ILE A 79 5.23 -8.77 12.98
CA ILE A 79 4.15 -9.24 12.11
C ILE A 79 4.57 -9.19 10.64
N ILE A 80 5.15 -8.08 10.20
CA ILE A 80 5.67 -7.92 8.83
C ILE A 80 6.72 -8.97 8.52
N LYS A 81 7.67 -9.20 9.44
CA LYS A 81 8.72 -10.22 9.28
C LYS A 81 8.11 -11.62 9.18
N GLN A 82 7.13 -11.94 10.03
CA GLN A 82 6.44 -13.23 10.00
C GLN A 82 5.70 -13.45 8.68
N ILE A 83 5.04 -12.43 8.13
CA ILE A 83 4.37 -12.54 6.82
C ILE A 83 5.40 -12.70 5.70
N ASN A 84 6.51 -11.94 5.74
CA ASN A 84 7.57 -12.03 4.74
C ASN A 84 8.23 -13.41 4.71
N ASP A 85 8.70 -13.87 5.87
CA ASP A 85 9.60 -15.04 5.98
C ASP A 85 8.85 -16.33 6.30
N GLY A 86 7.65 -16.25 6.88
CA GLY A 86 6.93 -17.39 7.39
C GLY A 86 7.67 -18.09 8.55
N THR A 87 7.34 -19.36 8.74
CA THR A 87 8.03 -20.26 9.66
C THR A 87 8.11 -21.63 9.00
N PRO A 88 9.31 -22.23 8.85
CA PRO A 88 9.46 -23.53 8.21
C PRO A 88 8.45 -24.56 8.76
N GLU A 89 7.86 -25.33 7.84
CA GLU A 89 6.86 -26.38 8.13
C GLU A 89 5.53 -25.88 8.73
N LYS A 90 5.38 -24.58 9.00
CA LYS A 90 4.18 -24.02 9.66
C LYS A 90 3.48 -22.94 8.84
N MET A 91 4.23 -21.96 8.35
CA MET A 91 3.69 -20.83 7.58
C MET A 91 4.60 -20.56 6.39
N MET A 92 4.02 -20.54 5.19
CA MET A 92 4.78 -20.19 3.99
C MET A 92 5.19 -18.71 3.99
N PRO A 93 6.36 -18.36 3.41
CA PRO A 93 6.73 -16.96 3.18
C PRO A 93 5.82 -16.32 2.14
N PHE A 94 5.50 -15.03 2.33
CA PHE A 94 4.73 -14.23 1.36
C PHE A 94 5.52 -13.13 0.68
N LYS A 95 6.81 -12.95 1.00
CA LYS A 95 7.66 -11.89 0.40
C LYS A 95 7.76 -11.91 -1.13
N GLU A 96 7.54 -13.06 -1.75
CA GLU A 96 7.54 -13.21 -3.22
C GLU A 96 6.13 -13.19 -3.83
N LYS A 97 5.09 -13.20 -3.00
CA LYS A 97 3.68 -13.26 -3.41
C LYS A 97 2.94 -11.94 -3.22
N LEU A 98 3.39 -11.13 -2.27
CA LEU A 98 2.78 -9.86 -1.89
C LEU A 98 3.85 -8.78 -1.91
N THR A 99 3.46 -7.59 -2.34
CA THR A 99 4.29 -6.39 -2.24
C THR A 99 4.45 -5.97 -0.77
N GLN A 100 5.48 -5.16 -0.47
CA GLN A 100 5.69 -4.69 0.89
C GLN A 100 4.54 -3.82 1.42
N ASP A 101 3.86 -3.08 0.54
CA ASP A 101 2.72 -2.26 0.94
C ASP A 101 1.49 -3.13 1.26
N GLU A 102 1.27 -4.22 0.52
CA GLU A 102 0.25 -5.21 0.84
C GLU A 102 0.52 -5.92 2.17
N ILE A 103 1.77 -6.29 2.44
CA ILE A 103 2.17 -6.91 3.71
C ILE A 103 1.96 -5.94 4.89
N LYS A 104 2.36 -4.67 4.74
CA LYS A 104 2.08 -3.63 5.74
C LYS A 104 0.57 -3.45 5.93
N ALA A 105 -0.21 -3.51 4.86
CA ALA A 105 -1.66 -3.39 4.94
C ALA A 105 -2.30 -4.54 5.74
N LEU A 106 -1.77 -5.76 5.63
CA LEU A 106 -2.21 -6.92 6.41
C LEU A 106 -1.98 -6.77 7.92
N VAL A 107 -0.98 -5.98 8.36
CA VAL A 107 -0.78 -5.67 9.78
C VAL A 107 -2.03 -5.06 10.39
N TYR A 108 -2.67 -4.12 9.69
CA TYR A 108 -3.91 -3.49 10.18
C TYR A 108 -5.04 -4.50 10.38
N VAL A 109 -5.14 -5.51 9.50
CA VAL A 109 -6.14 -6.58 9.65
C VAL A 109 -5.83 -7.40 10.89
N VAL A 110 -4.58 -7.83 11.09
CA VAL A 110 -4.17 -8.59 12.28
C VAL A 110 -4.42 -7.80 13.57
N ARG A 111 -4.12 -6.50 13.58
CA ARG A 111 -4.38 -5.63 14.74
C ARG A 111 -5.86 -5.39 15.00
N SER A 112 -6.69 -5.42 13.95
CA SER A 112 -8.13 -5.18 14.09
C SER A 112 -8.83 -6.22 14.96
N PHE A 113 -8.32 -7.46 15.02
CA PHE A 113 -8.87 -8.51 15.90
C PHE A 113 -8.62 -8.26 17.39
N GLY A 114 -7.59 -7.47 17.74
CA GLY A 114 -7.28 -7.10 19.12
C GLY A 114 -8.07 -5.91 19.65
N LYS A 115 -8.72 -5.14 18.76
CA LYS A 115 -9.55 -3.99 19.12
C LYS A 115 -10.96 -4.48 19.42
N LYS A 116 -11.30 -4.61 20.69
CA LYS A 116 -12.68 -4.81 21.16
C LYS A 116 -13.30 -3.49 21.61
#